data_AF-A0A382X2D5-F1
#
_entry.id   AF-A0A382X2D5-F1
#
_cell.length_a   1.000
_cell.length_b   1.000
_cell.length_c   1.000
_cell.angle_alpha   90.00
_cell.angle_beta   90.00
_cell.angle_gamma   90.00
#
_symmetry.space_group_name_H-M   'P 1'
#
loop_
_entity.id
_entity.type
_entity.pdbx_description
1 polymer ?
#
loop_
_entity_poly.entity_id
_entity_poly.type
_entity_poly.pdbx_seq_one_letter_code
_entity_poly.pdbx_strand_id
1 'polypeptide(L)'
;AQKAKIERINEGITRKEKLNELMKPLANKQADVMQSLLESVGTDKLKSAYDKYLPAVLKNEAPRKEILAETRKEVTGNKTIKSQNVDEDNIVLLQKLAGM
;
A
#
# COMPACT_ATOMS: atom_id res chain seq x y z
N ALA A 1 -23.69 35.91 -0.51
CA ALA A 1 -22.37 35.87 -1.19
C ALA A 1 -21.19 35.94 -0.23
N GLN A 2 -21.13 36.88 0.74
CA GLN A 2 -19.97 37.01 1.64
C GLN A 2 -19.78 35.83 2.63
N LYS A 3 -20.87 35.29 3.20
CA LYS A 3 -20.79 34.14 4.14
C LYS A 3 -20.09 32.91 3.54
N ALA A 4 -20.48 32.51 2.32
CA ALA A 4 -19.87 31.38 1.62
C ALA A 4 -18.38 31.58 1.30
N LYS A 5 -17.91 32.83 1.13
CA LYS A 5 -16.47 33.10 0.99
C LYS A 5 -15.73 32.90 2.31
N ILE A 6 -16.32 33.37 3.41
CA ILE A 6 -15.75 33.22 4.76
C ILE A 6 -15.67 31.74 5.13
N GLU A 7 -16.71 30.97 4.85
CA GLU A 7 -16.73 29.52 5.13
C GLU A 7 -15.64 28.76 4.38
N ARG A 8 -15.43 29.05 3.08
CA ARG A 8 -14.34 28.43 2.30
C ARG A 8 -12.96 28.79 2.82
N ILE A 9 -12.77 30.03 3.27
CA ILE A 9 -11.50 30.47 3.85
C ILE A 9 -11.26 29.74 5.17
N ASN A 10 -12.25 29.68 6.05
CA ASN A 10 -12.15 28.99 7.33
C ASN A 10 -11.90 27.49 7.15
N GLU A 11 -12.57 26.84 6.18
CA GLU A 11 -12.34 25.43 5.87
C GLU A 11 -10.89 25.17 5.44
N GLY A 12 -10.34 26.03 4.57
CA GLY A 12 -8.94 25.94 4.14
C GLY A 12 -7.95 26.07 5.30
N ILE A 13 -8.22 26.97 6.26
CA ILE A 13 -7.40 27.16 7.47
C ILE A 13 -7.49 25.91 8.35
N THR A 14 -8.70 25.46 8.69
CA THR A 14 -8.92 24.26 9.53
C THR A 14 -8.31 23.01 8.92
N ARG A 15 -8.37 22.87 7.59
CA ARG A 15 -7.72 21.77 6.86
C ARG A 15 -6.21 21.81 7.03
N LYS A 16 -5.60 22.98 6.86
CA LYS A 16 -4.14 23.16 6.97
C LYS A 16 -3.66 22.89 8.40
N GLU A 17 -4.40 23.34 9.40
CA GLU A 17 -4.11 23.07 10.82
C GLU A 17 -4.17 21.57 11.13
N LYS A 18 -5.26 20.89 10.74
CA LYS A 18 -5.39 19.43 10.93
C LYS A 18 -4.28 18.64 10.25
N LEU A 19 -3.93 18.99 9.01
CA LEU A 19 -2.80 18.35 8.32
C LEU A 19 -1.50 18.53 9.10
N ASN A 20 -1.21 19.76 9.53
CA ASN A 20 0.01 20.05 10.27
C ASN A 20 0.08 19.25 11.59
N GLU A 21 -1.02 19.19 12.35
CA GLU A 21 -1.09 18.39 13.57
C GLU A 21 -0.84 16.89 13.33
N LEU A 22 -1.45 16.32 12.28
CA LEU A 22 -1.30 14.91 11.94
C LEU A 22 0.10 14.58 11.41
N MET A 23 0.80 15.55 10.80
CA MET A 23 2.12 15.35 10.18
C MET A 23 3.28 15.65 11.12
N LYS A 24 3.08 16.41 12.20
CA LYS A 24 4.09 16.66 13.25
C LYS A 24 4.86 15.42 13.73
N PRO A 25 4.23 14.25 13.97
CA PRO A 25 4.96 13.06 14.42
C PRO A 25 5.68 12.29 13.30
N LEU A 26 5.47 12.65 12.03
CA LEU A 26 6.09 11.97 10.88
C LEU A 26 7.44 12.60 10.51
N ALA A 27 8.36 11.79 10.00
CA ALA A 27 9.57 12.30 9.37
C ALA A 27 9.23 13.09 8.09
N ASN A 28 10.04 14.08 7.69
CA ASN A 28 9.75 14.94 6.53
C ASN A 28 9.36 14.14 5.26
N LYS A 29 10.10 13.08 4.93
CA LYS A 29 9.79 12.22 3.77
C LYS A 29 8.46 11.49 3.89
N GLN A 30 8.12 11.02 5.09
CA GLN A 30 6.84 10.36 5.35
C GLN A 30 5.71 11.37 5.26
N ALA A 31 5.93 12.60 5.75
CA ALA A 31 4.98 13.68 5.62
C ALA A 31 4.73 14.02 4.14
N ASP A 32 5.76 14.22 3.32
CA ASP A 32 5.58 14.47 1.87
C ASP A 32 4.72 13.40 1.20
N VAL A 33 5.01 12.11 1.42
CA VAL A 33 4.22 11.00 0.85
C VAL A 33 2.79 11.02 1.37
N MET A 34 2.60 11.20 2.68
CA MET A 34 1.28 11.31 3.28
C MET A 34 0.50 12.51 2.72
N GLN A 35 1.16 13.63 2.42
CA GLN A 35 0.52 14.82 1.85
C GLN A 35 -0.04 14.54 0.47
N SER A 36 0.73 13.86 -0.39
CA SER A 36 0.27 13.45 -1.72
C SER A 36 -0.93 12.50 -1.64
N LEU A 37 -0.96 11.59 -0.67
CA LEU A 37 -2.08 10.66 -0.48
C LEU A 37 -3.35 11.34 0.06
N LEU A 38 -3.20 12.44 0.79
CA LEU A 38 -4.29 13.20 1.37
C LEU A 38 -4.78 14.37 0.49
N GLU A 39 -4.15 14.62 -0.66
CA GLU A 39 -4.50 15.72 -1.57
C GLU A 39 -5.95 15.64 -2.05
N SER A 40 -6.42 14.44 -2.42
CA SER A 40 -7.79 14.20 -2.90
C SER A 40 -8.83 14.01 -1.78
N VAL A 41 -8.40 13.95 -0.52
CA VAL A 41 -9.27 13.60 0.61
C VAL A 41 -9.94 14.86 1.19
N GLY A 42 -11.27 14.85 1.33
CA GLY A 42 -12.02 15.92 2.00
C GLY A 42 -11.68 16.10 3.48
N THR A 43 -11.90 17.30 4.02
CA THR A 43 -11.49 17.70 5.38
C THR A 43 -12.14 16.83 6.49
N ASP A 44 -13.34 16.30 6.26
CA ASP A 44 -14.06 15.41 7.19
C ASP A 44 -13.40 14.04 7.34
N LYS A 45 -12.75 13.56 6.29
CA LYS A 45 -12.17 12.20 6.22
C LYS A 45 -10.66 12.18 6.44
N LEU A 46 -10.05 13.33 6.70
CA LEU A 46 -8.60 13.49 6.78
C LEU A 46 -7.96 12.56 7.82
N LYS A 47 -8.57 12.45 9.01
CA LYS A 47 -8.10 11.55 10.07
C LYS A 47 -8.18 10.08 9.65
N SER A 48 -9.32 9.66 9.09
CA SER A 48 -9.53 8.27 8.66
C SER A 48 -8.58 7.88 7.53
N ALA A 49 -8.35 8.77 6.57
CA ALA A 49 -7.38 8.55 5.51
C ALA A 49 -5.94 8.53 6.04
N TYR A 50 -5.59 9.41 6.98
CA TYR A 50 -4.30 9.39 7.65
C TYR A 50 -4.05 8.02 8.31
N ASP A 51 -4.98 7.55 9.15
CA ASP A 51 -4.88 6.25 9.82
C ASP A 51 -4.75 5.09 8.79
N LYS A 52 -5.45 5.18 7.65
CA LYS A 52 -5.40 4.16 6.58
C LYS A 52 -4.06 4.12 5.85
N TYR A 53 -3.47 5.27 5.57
CA TYR A 53 -2.22 5.39 4.79
C TYR A 53 -0.97 5.32 5.66
N LEU A 54 -1.07 5.61 6.96
CA LEU A 54 0.02 5.55 7.93
C LEU A 54 0.86 4.27 7.84
N PRO A 55 0.27 3.05 7.85
CA PRO A 55 1.07 1.83 7.76
C PRO A 55 1.80 1.68 6.43
N ALA A 56 1.27 2.21 5.33
CA ALA A 56 1.94 2.18 4.04
C ALA A 56 3.14 3.14 4.00
N VAL A 57 2.95 4.36 4.53
CA VAL A 57 3.99 5.39 4.59
C VAL A 57 5.15 4.96 5.49
N LEU A 58 4.86 4.43 6.69
CA LEU A 58 5.88 3.93 7.62
C LEU A 58 6.66 2.72 7.04
N LYS A 59 6.00 1.89 6.23
CA LYS A 59 6.66 0.73 5.58
C LYS A 59 7.53 1.11 4.39
N ASN A 60 7.27 2.23 3.71
CA ASN A 60 8.04 2.69 2.55
C ASN A 60 9.44 3.21 2.90
N GLU A 61 9.76 3.43 4.17
CA GLU A 61 11.13 3.77 4.61
C GLU A 61 12.03 2.56 4.87
N ALA A 62 11.48 1.35 4.91
CA ALA A 62 12.33 0.17 4.97
C ALA A 62 12.74 -0.21 3.55
N PRO A 63 14.04 -0.13 3.16
CA PRO A 63 14.54 -0.95 2.09
C PRO A 63 14.43 -2.39 2.57
N ARG A 64 13.25 -2.98 2.41
CA ARG A 64 13.09 -4.39 2.65
C ARG A 64 13.78 -5.09 1.50
N LYS A 65 15.09 -5.26 1.63
CA LYS A 65 15.73 -6.47 1.14
C LYS A 65 14.96 -7.61 1.81
N GLU A 66 13.90 -8.06 1.16
CA GLU A 66 13.38 -9.41 1.35
C GLU A 66 14.52 -10.31 0.87
N ILE A 67 15.53 -10.47 1.73
CA ILE A 67 16.30 -11.69 1.75
C ILE A 67 15.21 -12.71 2.02
N LEU A 68 14.89 -13.48 0.97
CA LEU A 68 14.10 -14.69 1.02
C LEU A 68 14.76 -15.58 2.06
N ALA A 69 14.48 -15.33 3.33
CA ALA A 69 14.86 -16.19 4.41
C ALA A 69 13.93 -17.38 4.29
N GLU A 70 14.37 -18.31 3.46
CA GLU A 70 14.14 -19.73 3.59
C GLU A 70 14.39 -20.13 5.05
N THR A 71 13.41 -19.88 5.92
CA THR A 71 13.34 -20.52 7.23
C THR A 71 12.10 -21.37 7.21
N ARG A 72 12.23 -22.40 6.37
CA ARG A 72 11.78 -23.78 6.57
C ARG A 72 11.01 -23.94 7.87
N LYS A 73 9.71 -23.68 7.83
CA LYS A 73 8.81 -24.18 8.87
C LYS A 73 8.63 -25.66 8.54
N GLU A 74 9.51 -26.49 9.07
CA GLU A 74 9.37 -27.95 9.08
C GLU A 74 8.12 -28.27 9.92
N VAL A 75 6.95 -28.23 9.27
CA VAL A 75 5.70 -28.65 9.89
C VAL A 75 5.29 -29.96 9.25
N THR A 76 5.35 -30.99 10.09
CA THR A 76 4.57 -32.22 10.03
C THR A 76 4.83 -33.14 8.84
N GLY A 77 5.66 -34.14 9.10
CA GLY A 77 5.67 -35.39 8.37
C GLY A 77 4.27 -36.01 8.28
N ASN A 78 4.10 -36.71 7.16
CA ASN A 78 3.01 -37.59 6.79
C ASN A 78 1.70 -36.93 6.32
N LYS A 79 1.71 -36.43 5.09
CA LYS A 79 0.50 -36.40 4.26
C LYS A 79 0.86 -36.75 2.82
N THR A 80 0.60 -38.01 2.45
CA THR A 80 0.60 -38.48 1.08
C THR A 80 -0.50 -37.76 0.30
N ILE A 81 -0.14 -36.84 -0.59
CA ILE A 81 -1.05 -36.37 -1.64
C ILE A 81 -0.31 -36.49 -2.97
N LYS A 82 -0.87 -37.38 -3.80
CA LYS A 82 -0.49 -37.65 -5.17
C LYS A 82 -0.64 -36.36 -6.00
N SER A 83 0.45 -35.85 -6.55
CA SER A 83 0.39 -34.89 -7.65
C SER A 83 0.29 -35.71 -8.94
N GLN A 84 -0.93 -36.06 -9.34
CA GLN A 84 -1.20 -36.64 -10.65
C GLN A 84 -1.87 -35.57 -11.52
N ASN A 85 -1.29 -35.38 -12.71
CA ASN A 85 -1.80 -34.68 -13.89
C ASN A 85 -1.94 -33.16 -13.80
N VAL A 86 -0.93 -32.47 -14.35
CA VAL A 86 -1.10 -31.17 -15.01
C VAL A 86 -0.58 -31.33 -16.44
N ASP A 87 -1.50 -31.73 -17.31
CA ASP A 87 -1.61 -31.38 -18.74
C ASP A 87 -0.33 -31.48 -19.62
N GLU A 88 -0.06 -32.68 -20.13
CA GLU A 88 0.92 -32.94 -21.21
C GLU A 88 0.58 -32.20 -22.53
N ASP A 89 -0.67 -31.76 -22.73
CA ASP A 89 -1.12 -31.06 -23.94
C ASP A 89 -0.44 -29.70 -24.18
N ASN A 90 -0.01 -28.99 -23.13
CA ASN A 90 0.64 -27.68 -23.29
C ASN A 90 2.13 -27.78 -23.65
N ILE A 91 2.80 -28.87 -23.29
CA ILE A 91 4.22 -29.07 -23.62
C ILE A 91 4.37 -29.41 -25.10
N VAL A 92 3.44 -30.18 -25.68
CA VAL A 92 3.43 -30.51 -27.11
C VAL A 92 3.22 -29.26 -27.97
N LEU A 93 2.35 -28.33 -27.55
CA LEU A 93 2.14 -27.06 -28.27
C LEU A 93 3.38 -26.16 -28.27
N LEU A 94 4.11 -26.09 -27.14
CA LEU A 94 5.36 -25.34 -27.04
C LEU A 94 6.46 -25.93 -27.94
N GLN A 95 6.55 -27.27 -28.00
CA GLN A 95 7.56 -27.97 -28.80
C GLN A 95 7.29 -27.86 -30.32
N LYS A 96 6.01 -27.79 -30.73
CA LYS A 96 5.64 -27.58 -32.14
C LYS A 96 5.78 -26.14 -32.62
N LEU A 97 5.65 -25.15 -31.71
CA LEU A 97 5.84 -23.74 -32.03
C LEU A 97 7.34 -23.38 -32.11
N ALA A 98 8.15 -23.97 -31.24
CA ALA A 98 9.60 -23.85 -31.26
C ALA A 98 10.20 -24.91 -32.22
N GLY A 99 9.93 -24.77 -33.52
CA GLY A 99 10.46 -25.68 -34.52
C GLY A 99 11.99 -25.80 -34.48
N MET A 100 12.46 -26.95 -34.00
CA MET A 100 13.73 -27.60 -34.29
C MET A 100 13.50 -29.10 -34.42
#